data_AF-I3QF00-F1
#
_entry.id   AF-I3QF00-F1
#
_cell.length_a   1.000
_cell.length_b   1.000
_cell.length_c   1.000
_cell.angle_alpha   90.00
_cell.angle_beta   90.00
_cell.angle_gamma   90.00
#
_symmetry.space_group_name_H-M   'P 1'
#
loop_
_entity.id
_entity.type
_entity.pdbx_description
1 polymer ?
#
loop_
_entity_poly.entity_id
_entity_poly.type
_entity_poly.pdbx_seq_one_letter_code
_entity_poly.pdbx_strand_id
1 'polypeptide(L)'
;FLQAHYLVEDDIMDGSVMRRGKPCWYRFPGVTTQCAINDGIILKSWTQIMAWHYFADRPFLKDLLCLFQKVDYATAIGQMYDVTSMCDSNKLDPEVAQPMTTDFAEFTPAIYKRIVKYKTTFYTYLLPLVMGLLISEAAASVEMNLVERVAHLIGEYFQVQDDVMDCFTPPEQLGKVGTDIEDAKCSWLAVTFLGKANAAQVAEFKANYGEKDPAKVAVVK
;
A
#
# COMPACT_ATOMS: atom_id res chain seq x y z
N PHE A 1 3.76 -12.59 8.33
CA PHE A 1 5.14 -12.07 8.46
C PHE A 1 5.46 -11.07 7.37
N LEU A 2 5.33 -11.39 6.07
CA LEU A 2 5.57 -10.41 5.00
C LEU A 2 4.74 -9.13 5.14
N GLN A 3 3.42 -9.25 5.30
CA GLN A 3 2.56 -8.09 5.56
C GLN A 3 2.96 -7.35 6.85
N ALA A 4 3.44 -8.04 7.88
CA ALA A 4 3.84 -7.39 9.13
C ALA A 4 5.09 -6.52 8.92
N HIS A 5 6.06 -6.99 8.13
CA HIS A 5 7.17 -6.15 7.67
C HIS A 5 6.65 -4.89 6.98
N TYR A 6 5.79 -5.04 5.97
CA TYR A 6 5.26 -3.88 5.25
C TYR A 6 4.53 -2.90 6.15
N LEU A 7 3.65 -3.36 7.04
CA LEU A 7 2.94 -2.47 7.95
C LEU A 7 3.86 -1.74 8.93
N VAL A 8 4.94 -2.37 9.41
CA VAL A 8 5.90 -1.71 10.30
C VAL A 8 6.63 -0.58 9.57
N GLU A 9 7.12 -0.83 8.37
CA GLU A 9 7.84 0.20 7.59
C GLU A 9 6.88 1.30 7.08
N ASP A 10 5.69 0.90 6.61
CA ASP A 10 4.64 1.79 6.11
C ASP A 10 4.16 2.77 7.18
N ASP A 11 3.89 2.26 8.40
CA ASP A 11 3.52 3.11 9.52
C ASP A 11 4.58 4.19 9.80
N ILE A 12 5.88 3.88 9.60
CA ILE A 12 6.99 4.83 9.78
C ILE A 12 7.04 5.83 8.62
N MET A 13 6.95 5.35 7.37
CA MET A 13 6.98 6.18 6.16
C MET A 13 5.85 7.21 6.15
N ASP A 14 4.65 6.80 6.58
CA ASP A 14 3.45 7.63 6.59
C ASP A 14 3.28 8.38 7.93
N GLY A 15 4.14 8.16 8.91
CA GLY A 15 4.03 8.80 10.22
C GLY A 15 2.73 8.45 10.97
N SER A 16 2.20 7.24 10.74
CA SER A 16 0.92 6.77 11.27
C SER A 16 0.92 6.65 12.79
N VAL A 17 -0.23 6.95 13.41
CA VAL A 17 -0.37 7.00 14.88
C VAL A 17 -0.82 5.66 15.46
N MET A 18 -1.78 4.99 14.81
CA MET A 18 -2.48 3.80 15.27
C MET A 18 -2.60 2.76 14.16
N ARG A 19 -2.50 1.47 14.53
CA ARG A 19 -2.71 0.32 13.67
C ARG A 19 -3.43 -0.77 14.45
N ARG A 20 -4.56 -1.27 13.92
CA ARG A 20 -5.36 -2.37 14.53
C ARG A 20 -5.75 -2.08 16.00
N GLY A 21 -6.16 -0.85 16.29
CA GLY A 21 -6.63 -0.41 17.61
C GLY A 21 -5.52 -0.22 18.66
N LYS A 22 -4.25 -0.24 18.24
CA LYS A 22 -3.08 -0.04 19.12
C LYS A 22 -2.10 0.95 18.47
N PRO A 23 -1.15 1.52 19.22
CA PRO A 23 -0.08 2.32 18.62
C PRO A 23 0.65 1.55 17.52
N CYS A 24 1.07 2.24 16.45
CA CYS A 24 2.00 1.69 15.48
C CYS A 24 3.28 1.20 16.17
N TRP A 25 3.97 0.20 15.61
CA TRP A 25 5.10 -0.46 16.29
C TRP A 25 6.18 0.53 16.74
N TYR A 26 6.56 1.45 15.85
CA TYR A 26 7.58 2.48 16.12
C TYR A 26 7.17 3.54 17.15
N ARG A 27 5.90 3.54 17.59
CA ARG A 27 5.36 4.48 18.59
C ARG A 27 5.26 3.88 20.00
N PHE A 28 5.67 2.62 20.18
CA PHE A 28 5.78 2.04 21.52
C PHE A 28 6.89 2.76 22.31
N PRO A 29 6.68 3.11 23.60
CA PRO A 29 7.67 3.86 24.38
C PRO A 29 9.05 3.19 24.50
N GLY A 30 9.12 1.85 24.40
CA GLY A 30 10.35 1.07 24.43
C GLY A 30 10.94 0.74 23.06
N VAL A 31 10.35 1.23 21.97
CA VAL A 31 10.78 0.97 20.60
C VAL A 31 11.18 2.29 19.96
N THR A 32 12.45 2.45 19.62
CA THR A 32 12.91 3.61 18.84
C THR A 32 12.60 3.37 17.36
N THR A 33 12.49 4.43 16.55
CA THR A 33 12.32 4.30 15.09
C THR A 33 13.46 3.49 14.46
N GLN A 34 14.70 3.64 14.94
CA GLN A 34 15.84 2.86 14.47
C GLN A 34 15.67 1.36 14.74
N CYS A 35 15.19 1.00 15.93
CA CYS A 35 14.85 -0.39 16.24
C CYS A 35 13.70 -0.89 15.38
N ALA A 36 12.63 -0.10 15.23
CA ALA A 36 11.45 -0.50 14.46
C ALA A 36 11.77 -0.82 12.98
N ILE A 37 12.62 -0.01 12.34
CA ILE A 37 13.10 -0.30 10.97
C ILE A 37 13.83 -1.64 10.93
N ASN A 38 14.73 -1.89 11.88
CA ASN A 38 15.44 -3.17 11.93
C ASN A 38 14.49 -4.36 12.26
N ASP A 39 13.50 -4.15 13.11
CA ASP A 39 12.48 -5.15 13.42
C ASP A 39 11.64 -5.50 12.18
N GLY A 40 11.34 -4.51 11.34
CA GLY A 40 10.73 -4.72 10.03
C GLY A 40 11.60 -5.59 9.12
N ILE A 41 12.90 -5.34 9.05
CA ILE A 41 13.86 -6.18 8.31
C ILE A 41 13.90 -7.62 8.87
N ILE A 42 13.87 -7.79 10.19
CA ILE A 42 13.82 -9.10 10.85
C ILE A 42 12.53 -9.84 10.49
N LEU A 43 11.37 -9.16 10.52
CA LEU A 43 10.07 -9.73 10.14
C LEU A 43 10.09 -10.31 8.72
N LYS A 44 10.73 -9.62 7.78
CA LYS A 44 10.93 -10.15 6.42
C LYS A 44 11.89 -11.33 6.41
N SER A 45 13.01 -11.24 7.14
CA SER A 45 14.03 -12.30 7.20
C SER A 45 13.46 -13.62 7.75
N TRP A 46 12.58 -13.54 8.76
CA TRP A 46 11.87 -14.71 9.29
C TRP A 46 11.05 -15.46 8.24
N THR A 47 10.51 -14.78 7.22
CA THR A 47 9.78 -15.45 6.13
C THR A 47 10.65 -16.48 5.42
N GLN A 48 11.92 -16.13 5.19
CA GLN A 48 12.88 -17.00 4.52
C GLN A 48 13.36 -18.10 5.44
N ILE A 49 13.71 -17.78 6.70
CA ILE A 49 14.13 -18.79 7.69
C ILE A 49 13.06 -19.87 7.87
N MET A 50 11.78 -19.47 7.97
CA MET A 50 10.68 -20.43 8.05
C MET A 50 10.58 -21.28 6.78
N ALA A 51 10.61 -20.66 5.59
CA ALA A 51 10.49 -21.40 4.34
C ALA A 51 11.63 -22.43 4.17
N TRP A 52 12.87 -22.02 4.39
CA TRP A 52 14.04 -22.90 4.33
C TRP A 52 14.01 -24.01 5.38
N HIS A 53 13.48 -23.74 6.58
CA HIS A 53 13.38 -24.74 7.64
C HIS A 53 12.29 -25.79 7.36
N TYR A 54 11.07 -25.34 7.08
CA TYR A 54 9.90 -26.22 6.97
C TYR A 54 9.73 -26.88 5.61
N PHE A 55 10.29 -26.29 4.55
CA PHE A 55 10.12 -26.78 3.18
C PHE A 55 11.44 -27.24 2.54
N ALA A 56 12.49 -27.47 3.33
CA ALA A 56 13.83 -27.83 2.88
C ALA A 56 13.86 -28.99 1.86
N ASP A 57 13.03 -30.00 2.10
CA ASP A 57 12.92 -31.24 1.33
C ASP A 57 11.75 -31.23 0.31
N ARG A 58 11.04 -30.10 0.18
CA ARG A 58 9.85 -30.01 -0.67
C ARG A 58 10.21 -29.65 -2.10
N PRO A 59 9.63 -30.34 -3.10
CA PRO A 59 9.96 -30.11 -4.51
C PRO A 59 9.55 -28.70 -4.98
N PHE A 60 8.50 -28.12 -4.39
CA PHE A 60 8.01 -26.79 -4.72
C PHE A 60 8.83 -25.64 -4.11
N LEU A 61 9.84 -25.91 -3.26
CA LEU A 61 10.56 -24.86 -2.51
C LEU A 61 11.14 -23.78 -3.43
N LYS A 62 11.77 -24.18 -4.54
CA LYS A 62 12.37 -23.25 -5.50
C LYS A 62 11.32 -22.32 -6.10
N ASP A 63 10.19 -22.87 -6.55
CA ASP A 63 9.13 -22.10 -7.20
C ASP A 63 8.40 -21.19 -6.20
N LEU A 64 8.21 -21.67 -4.96
CA LEU A 64 7.66 -20.90 -3.85
C LEU A 64 8.55 -19.68 -3.53
N LEU A 65 9.85 -19.88 -3.35
CA LEU A 65 10.77 -18.78 -3.05
C LEU A 65 10.89 -17.79 -4.23
N CYS A 66 10.86 -18.29 -5.47
CA CYS A 66 10.88 -17.42 -6.65
C CYS A 66 9.63 -16.55 -6.76
N LEU A 67 8.44 -17.14 -6.59
CA LEU A 67 7.18 -16.40 -6.53
C LEU A 67 7.20 -15.36 -5.40
N PHE A 68 7.58 -15.80 -4.20
CA PHE A 68 7.58 -14.94 -3.01
C PHE A 68 8.48 -13.72 -3.20
N GLN A 69 9.69 -13.90 -3.73
CA GLN A 69 10.61 -12.81 -4.01
C GLN A 69 10.05 -11.83 -5.05
N LYS A 70 9.45 -12.33 -6.12
CA LYS A 70 8.83 -11.48 -7.15
C LYS A 70 7.70 -10.63 -6.59
N VAL A 71 6.88 -11.20 -5.72
CA VAL A 71 5.79 -10.48 -5.07
C VAL A 71 6.30 -9.47 -4.05
N ASP A 72 7.31 -9.82 -3.25
CA ASP A 72 7.99 -8.89 -2.34
C ASP A 72 8.53 -7.68 -3.13
N TYR A 73 9.26 -7.93 -4.22
CA TYR A 73 9.76 -6.86 -5.08
C TYR A 73 8.64 -6.02 -5.70
N ALA A 74 7.59 -6.65 -6.24
CA ALA A 74 6.45 -5.93 -6.80
C ALA A 74 5.78 -5.01 -5.77
N THR A 75 5.68 -5.45 -4.51
CA THR A 75 5.09 -4.67 -3.42
C THR A 75 5.96 -3.47 -3.06
N ALA A 76 7.28 -3.65 -2.98
CA ALA A 76 8.22 -2.54 -2.77
C ALA A 76 8.18 -1.50 -3.90
N ILE A 77 8.04 -1.93 -5.16
CA ILE A 77 7.83 -1.02 -6.30
C ILE A 77 6.48 -0.30 -6.19
N GLY A 78 5.44 -1.00 -5.74
CA GLY A 78 4.14 -0.40 -5.45
C GLY A 78 4.21 0.69 -4.39
N GLN A 79 5.00 0.46 -3.33
CA GLN A 79 5.22 1.47 -2.29
C GLN A 79 5.92 2.70 -2.86
N MET A 80 6.94 2.53 -3.73
CA MET A 80 7.59 3.65 -4.42
C MET A 80 6.58 4.48 -5.22
N TYR A 81 5.66 3.82 -5.95
CA TYR A 81 4.62 4.53 -6.68
C TYR A 81 3.66 5.29 -5.75
N ASP A 82 3.34 4.74 -4.57
CA ASP A 82 2.45 5.37 -3.61
C ASP A 82 3.07 6.62 -2.99
N VAL A 83 4.27 6.49 -2.42
CA VAL A 83 4.95 7.58 -1.68
C VAL A 83 5.49 8.70 -2.58
N THR A 84 5.48 8.51 -3.89
CA THR A 84 5.82 9.55 -4.87
C THR A 84 4.59 10.08 -5.63
N SER A 85 3.39 9.55 -5.36
CA SER A 85 2.18 9.87 -6.14
C SER A 85 1.68 11.31 -6.00
N MET A 86 2.05 11.98 -4.90
CA MET A 86 1.76 13.39 -4.67
C MET A 86 2.80 14.34 -5.27
N CYS A 87 3.85 13.82 -5.92
CA CYS A 87 4.88 14.61 -6.59
C CYS A 87 4.66 14.60 -8.11
N ASP A 88 5.15 15.63 -8.81
CA ASP A 88 5.23 15.63 -10.28
C ASP A 88 6.39 14.73 -10.72
N SER A 89 6.08 13.67 -11.45
CA SER A 89 7.04 12.66 -11.88
C SER A 89 8.18 13.22 -12.74
N ASN A 90 7.94 14.32 -13.46
CA ASN A 90 8.97 14.98 -14.29
C ASN A 90 9.99 15.76 -13.46
N LYS A 91 9.67 16.02 -12.19
CA LYS A 91 10.52 16.80 -11.27
C LYS A 91 11.27 15.93 -10.27
N LEU A 92 10.99 14.62 -10.24
CA LEU A 92 11.65 13.67 -9.34
C LEU A 92 13.16 13.70 -9.55
N ASP A 93 13.84 14.29 -8.58
CA ASP A 93 15.29 14.46 -8.55
C ASP A 93 15.75 14.29 -7.10
N PRO A 94 16.61 13.30 -6.80
CA PRO A 94 17.14 13.09 -5.46
C PRO A 94 17.91 14.29 -4.87
N GLU A 95 18.42 15.19 -5.71
CA GLU A 95 19.17 16.37 -5.28
C GLU A 95 18.28 17.60 -4.99
N VAL A 96 16.98 17.53 -5.36
CA VAL A 96 16.04 18.65 -5.24
C VAL A 96 14.87 18.28 -4.33
N ALA A 97 14.58 19.13 -3.35
CA ALA A 97 13.40 18.96 -2.50
C ALA A 97 12.12 19.01 -3.35
N GLN A 98 11.31 17.96 -3.25
CA GLN A 98 10.12 17.78 -4.08
C GLN A 98 8.90 18.43 -3.40
N PRO A 99 8.31 19.49 -3.98
CA PRO A 99 7.03 19.99 -3.50
C PRO A 99 5.91 19.03 -3.92
N MET A 100 4.82 19.05 -3.15
CA MET A 100 3.57 18.43 -3.57
C MET A 100 3.10 19.05 -4.91
N THR A 101 2.49 18.23 -5.76
CA THR A 101 1.82 18.69 -6.97
C THR A 101 0.73 19.70 -6.65
N THR A 102 0.62 20.73 -7.47
CA THR A 102 -0.43 21.75 -7.35
C THR A 102 -1.50 21.61 -8.43
N ASP A 103 -1.18 20.93 -9.54
CA ASP A 103 -2.13 20.71 -10.62
C ASP A 103 -2.92 19.41 -10.47
N PHE A 104 -2.38 18.44 -9.72
CA PHE A 104 -2.90 17.08 -9.55
C PHE A 104 -3.11 16.35 -10.88
N ALA A 105 -2.35 16.69 -11.92
CA ALA A 105 -2.52 16.11 -13.27
C ALA A 105 -2.28 14.59 -13.32
N GLU A 106 -1.47 14.07 -12.40
CA GLU A 106 -1.15 12.65 -12.27
C GLU A 106 -2.18 11.86 -11.43
N PHE A 107 -3.18 12.53 -10.85
CA PHE A 107 -4.26 11.88 -10.10
C PHE A 107 -5.31 11.34 -11.07
N THR A 108 -4.93 10.28 -11.79
CA THR A 108 -5.74 9.66 -12.85
C THR A 108 -6.08 8.21 -12.53
N PRO A 109 -7.18 7.66 -13.08
CA PRO A 109 -7.53 6.25 -12.88
C PRO A 109 -6.43 5.28 -13.30
N ALA A 110 -5.66 5.61 -14.34
CA ALA A 110 -4.58 4.76 -14.82
C ALA A 110 -3.41 4.70 -13.82
N ILE A 111 -3.02 5.85 -13.26
CA ILE A 111 -1.94 5.93 -12.27
C ILE A 111 -2.36 5.28 -10.96
N TYR A 112 -3.59 5.54 -10.49
CA TYR A 112 -4.17 4.87 -9.33
C TYR A 112 -4.13 3.34 -9.46
N LYS A 113 -4.66 2.81 -10.57
CA LYS A 113 -4.66 1.37 -10.84
C LYS A 113 -3.26 0.77 -10.83
N ARG A 114 -2.25 1.51 -11.34
CA ARG A 114 -0.85 1.07 -11.26
C ARG A 114 -0.38 0.99 -9.81
N ILE A 115 -0.57 2.05 -9.02
CA ILE A 115 -0.17 2.08 -7.60
C ILE A 115 -0.78 0.89 -6.88
N VAL A 116 -2.10 0.73 -6.95
CA VAL A 116 -2.85 -0.33 -6.27
C VAL A 116 -2.44 -1.72 -6.73
N LYS A 117 -2.31 -1.92 -8.05
CA LYS A 117 -1.89 -3.21 -8.60
C LYS A 117 -0.62 -3.70 -7.92
N TYR A 118 0.39 -2.85 -7.83
CA TYR A 118 1.69 -3.24 -7.29
C TYR A 118 1.71 -3.25 -5.75
N LYS A 119 1.17 -2.22 -5.09
CA LYS A 119 1.28 -2.08 -3.63
C LYS A 119 0.41 -3.07 -2.85
N THR A 120 -0.70 -3.53 -3.43
CA THR A 120 -1.69 -4.34 -2.71
C THR A 120 -1.93 -5.70 -3.37
N THR A 121 -2.24 -5.73 -4.67
CA THR A 121 -2.88 -6.92 -5.23
C THR A 121 -1.99 -8.16 -5.28
N PHE A 122 -0.68 -7.98 -5.50
CA PHE A 122 0.27 -9.09 -5.58
C PHE A 122 0.38 -9.84 -4.24
N TYR A 123 0.62 -9.13 -3.13
CA TYR A 123 0.83 -9.81 -1.85
C TYR A 123 -0.47 -10.15 -1.13
N THR A 124 -1.54 -9.38 -1.32
CA THR A 124 -2.83 -9.61 -0.64
C THR A 124 -3.65 -10.71 -1.29
N TYR A 125 -3.62 -10.85 -2.61
CA TYR A 125 -4.48 -11.80 -3.34
C TYR A 125 -3.70 -12.84 -4.13
N LEU A 126 -2.78 -12.41 -5.00
CA LEU A 126 -2.08 -13.36 -5.88
C LEU A 126 -1.21 -14.34 -5.08
N LEU A 127 -0.41 -13.84 -4.15
CA LEU A 127 0.53 -14.66 -3.38
C LEU A 127 -0.18 -15.74 -2.54
N PRO A 128 -1.25 -15.45 -1.76
CA PRO A 128 -1.98 -16.50 -1.05
C PRO A 128 -2.57 -17.56 -1.99
N LEU A 129 -3.15 -17.16 -3.12
CA LEU A 129 -3.73 -18.09 -4.10
C LEU A 129 -2.65 -19.02 -4.69
N VAL A 130 -1.55 -18.44 -5.18
CA VAL A 130 -0.50 -19.22 -5.85
C VAL A 130 0.32 -20.04 -4.86
N MET A 131 0.56 -19.56 -3.64
CA MET A 131 1.16 -20.39 -2.57
C MET A 131 0.28 -21.60 -2.25
N GLY A 132 -1.05 -21.42 -2.16
CA GLY A 132 -1.99 -22.52 -1.95
C GLY A 132 -1.92 -23.56 -3.07
N LEU A 133 -1.82 -23.12 -4.32
CA LEU A 133 -1.66 -23.99 -5.49
C LEU A 133 -0.32 -24.75 -5.49
N LEU A 134 0.78 -24.09 -5.11
CA LEU A 134 2.10 -24.72 -5.05
C LEU A 134 2.16 -25.81 -3.97
N ILE A 135 1.65 -25.52 -2.76
CA ILE A 135 1.66 -26.48 -1.65
C ILE A 135 0.72 -27.66 -1.91
N SER A 136 -0.35 -27.44 -2.68
CA SER A 136 -1.29 -28.49 -3.09
C SER A 136 -0.85 -29.23 -4.36
N GLU A 137 0.33 -28.90 -4.92
CA GLU A 137 0.85 -29.44 -6.19
C GLU A 137 -0.16 -29.33 -7.36
N ALA A 138 -1.01 -28.30 -7.32
CA ALA A 138 -2.14 -28.09 -8.22
C ALA A 138 -1.96 -26.87 -9.14
N ALA A 139 -0.80 -26.22 -9.13
CA ALA A 139 -0.57 -25.03 -9.97
C ALA A 139 -0.78 -25.29 -11.47
N ALA A 140 -0.47 -26.51 -11.94
CA ALA A 140 -0.66 -26.90 -13.35
C ALA A 140 -2.12 -27.22 -13.72
N SER A 141 -3.04 -27.30 -12.75
CA SER A 141 -4.46 -27.59 -13.01
C SER A 141 -5.32 -26.34 -13.23
N VAL A 142 -4.73 -25.15 -13.10
CA VAL A 142 -5.41 -23.86 -13.28
C VAL A 142 -4.77 -23.03 -14.38
N GLU A 143 -5.56 -22.13 -14.97
CA GLU A 143 -5.05 -21.17 -15.93
C GLU A 143 -4.49 -19.94 -15.19
N MET A 144 -3.15 -19.86 -15.07
CA MET A 144 -2.50 -18.82 -14.25
C MET A 144 -2.87 -17.39 -14.68
N ASN A 145 -3.08 -17.14 -15.97
CA ASN A 145 -3.55 -15.84 -16.46
C ASN A 145 -4.92 -15.45 -15.89
N LEU A 146 -5.83 -16.40 -15.67
CA LEU A 146 -7.12 -16.14 -15.02
C LEU A 146 -6.95 -15.88 -13.53
N VAL A 147 -6.06 -16.63 -12.86
CA VAL A 147 -5.72 -16.43 -11.44
C VAL A 147 -5.16 -15.02 -11.22
N GLU A 148 -4.23 -14.56 -12.07
CA GLU A 148 -3.67 -13.22 -11.99
C GLU A 148 -4.73 -12.14 -12.23
N ARG A 149 -5.55 -12.30 -13.29
CA ARG A 149 -6.61 -11.34 -13.61
C ARG A 149 -7.62 -11.19 -12.47
N VAL A 150 -8.06 -12.29 -11.87
CA VAL A 150 -9.03 -12.23 -10.76
C VAL A 150 -8.38 -11.68 -9.49
N ALA A 151 -7.12 -12.04 -9.19
CA ALA A 151 -6.40 -11.52 -8.04
C ALA A 151 -6.22 -9.99 -8.13
N HIS A 152 -5.86 -9.48 -9.30
CA HIS A 152 -5.73 -8.04 -9.54
C HIS A 152 -7.08 -7.32 -9.45
N LEU A 153 -8.16 -7.91 -9.96
CA LEU A 153 -9.49 -7.30 -9.90
C LEU A 153 -10.01 -7.20 -8.45
N ILE A 154 -9.94 -8.29 -7.69
CA ILE A 154 -10.39 -8.30 -6.29
C ILE A 154 -9.47 -7.40 -5.46
N GLY A 155 -8.16 -7.41 -5.73
CA GLY A 155 -7.21 -6.55 -5.05
C GLY A 155 -7.41 -5.06 -5.31
N GLU A 156 -7.76 -4.67 -6.53
CA GLU A 156 -8.14 -3.29 -6.84
C GLU A 156 -9.37 -2.89 -6.02
N TYR A 157 -10.41 -3.72 -6.02
CA TYR A 157 -11.62 -3.47 -5.24
C TYR A 157 -11.34 -3.34 -3.74
N PHE A 158 -10.49 -4.22 -3.18
CA PHE A 158 -10.09 -4.17 -1.78
C PHE A 158 -9.41 -2.86 -1.40
N GLN A 159 -8.50 -2.36 -2.25
CA GLN A 159 -7.85 -1.09 -1.96
C GLN A 159 -8.81 0.10 -2.10
N VAL A 160 -9.74 0.05 -3.06
CA VAL A 160 -10.81 1.05 -3.14
C VAL A 160 -11.64 1.08 -1.85
N GLN A 161 -11.95 -0.10 -1.28
CA GLN A 161 -12.63 -0.16 0.02
C GLN A 161 -11.78 0.47 1.14
N ASP A 162 -10.48 0.16 1.18
CA ASP A 162 -9.55 0.74 2.17
C ASP A 162 -9.50 2.27 2.10
N ASP A 163 -9.34 2.84 0.90
CA ASP A 163 -9.31 4.30 0.68
C ASP A 163 -10.64 4.98 1.10
N VAL A 164 -11.79 4.34 0.82
CA VAL A 164 -13.10 4.86 1.24
C VAL A 164 -13.25 4.78 2.76
N MET A 165 -12.81 3.68 3.36
CA MET A 165 -12.85 3.51 4.81
C MET A 165 -11.93 4.49 5.52
N ASP A 166 -10.75 4.80 4.96
CA ASP A 166 -9.81 5.78 5.52
C ASP A 166 -10.47 7.14 5.73
N CYS A 167 -11.26 7.58 4.75
CA CYS A 167 -11.95 8.86 4.81
C CYS A 167 -13.21 8.84 5.71
N PHE A 168 -14.04 7.80 5.60
CA PHE A 168 -15.41 7.83 6.11
C PHE A 168 -15.73 6.85 7.25
N THR A 169 -14.89 5.84 7.49
CA THR A 169 -15.12 4.90 8.59
C THR A 169 -14.62 5.52 9.90
N PRO A 170 -15.42 5.54 10.98
CA PRO A 170 -14.97 6.06 12.26
C PRO A 170 -13.70 5.35 12.78
N PRO A 171 -12.72 6.06 13.37
CA PRO A 171 -11.46 5.47 13.81
C PRO A 171 -11.60 4.29 14.79
N GLU A 172 -12.65 4.29 15.62
CA GLU A 172 -12.98 3.21 16.55
C GLU A 172 -13.36 1.91 15.84
N GLN A 173 -13.97 1.99 14.66
CA GLN A 173 -14.30 0.83 13.83
C GLN A 173 -13.14 0.43 12.92
N LEU A 174 -12.44 1.41 12.35
CA LEU A 174 -11.31 1.18 11.45
C LEU A 174 -10.06 0.67 12.19
N GLY A 175 -9.90 1.06 13.45
CA GLY A 175 -8.72 0.75 14.27
C GLY A 175 -7.48 1.57 13.92
N LYS A 176 -7.62 2.61 13.08
CA LYS A 176 -6.64 3.65 12.77
C LYS A 176 -7.36 4.98 12.53
N VAL A 177 -6.63 6.09 12.67
CA VAL A 177 -7.09 7.39 12.15
C VAL A 177 -6.65 7.44 10.69
N GLY A 178 -7.57 7.71 9.77
CA GLY A 178 -7.23 7.89 8.37
C GLY A 178 -6.43 9.15 8.14
N THR A 179 -5.46 9.08 7.24
CA THR A 179 -4.52 10.18 6.95
C THR A 179 -4.36 10.45 5.45
N ASP A 180 -5.13 9.77 4.59
CA ASP A 180 -4.96 9.86 3.14
C ASP A 180 -5.08 11.30 2.60
N ILE A 181 -5.94 12.13 3.22
CA ILE A 181 -6.17 13.52 2.83
C ILE A 181 -4.97 14.38 3.25
N GLU A 182 -4.54 14.26 4.49
CA GLU A 182 -3.41 14.99 5.07
C GLU A 182 -2.09 14.65 4.38
N ASP A 183 -1.92 13.40 3.99
CA ASP A 183 -0.72 12.88 3.32
C ASP A 183 -0.78 13.06 1.79
N ALA A 184 -1.83 13.72 1.30
CA ALA A 184 -2.08 13.98 -0.12
C ALA A 184 -2.04 12.73 -0.99
N LYS A 185 -2.48 11.58 -0.46
CA LYS A 185 -2.41 10.30 -1.17
C LYS A 185 -3.25 10.36 -2.45
N CYS A 186 -2.76 9.72 -3.50
CA CYS A 186 -3.52 9.44 -4.72
C CYS A 186 -4.55 8.33 -4.45
N SER A 187 -5.58 8.66 -3.67
CA SER A 187 -6.65 7.74 -3.28
C SER A 187 -7.70 7.61 -4.38
N TRP A 188 -8.48 6.52 -4.34
CA TRP A 188 -9.61 6.34 -5.25
C TRP A 188 -10.60 7.51 -5.19
N LEU A 189 -10.84 8.04 -3.99
CA LEU A 189 -11.75 9.17 -3.77
C LEU A 189 -11.25 10.42 -4.50
N ALA A 190 -9.98 10.79 -4.34
CA ALA A 190 -9.40 11.97 -4.97
C ALA A 190 -9.43 11.86 -6.50
N VAL A 191 -8.98 10.73 -7.05
CA VAL A 191 -8.96 10.48 -8.49
C VAL A 191 -10.38 10.49 -9.09
N THR A 192 -11.34 9.87 -8.39
CA THR A 192 -12.73 9.83 -8.85
C THR A 192 -13.39 11.19 -8.78
N PHE A 193 -13.13 11.97 -7.72
CA PHE A 193 -13.61 13.35 -7.59
C PHE A 193 -13.06 14.24 -8.70
N LEU A 194 -11.74 14.26 -8.92
CA LEU A 194 -11.10 15.08 -9.94
C LEU A 194 -11.56 14.73 -11.36
N GLY A 195 -11.95 13.47 -11.61
CA GLY A 195 -12.50 13.04 -12.89
C GLY A 195 -13.92 13.53 -13.20
N LYS A 196 -14.66 14.07 -12.23
CA LYS A 196 -16.05 14.53 -12.38
C LYS A 196 -16.33 15.94 -11.84
N ALA A 197 -15.40 16.53 -11.09
CA ALA A 197 -15.55 17.83 -10.46
C ALA A 197 -15.56 18.97 -11.48
N ASN A 198 -16.32 20.02 -11.20
CA ASN A 198 -16.25 21.27 -11.96
C ASN A 198 -15.04 22.13 -11.55
N ALA A 199 -14.76 23.20 -12.30
CA ALA A 199 -13.59 24.05 -12.04
C ALA A 199 -13.56 24.67 -10.63
N ALA A 200 -14.70 25.05 -10.07
CA ALA A 200 -14.77 25.62 -8.72
C ALA A 200 -14.46 24.57 -7.64
N GLN A 201 -15.03 23.37 -7.79
CA GLN A 201 -14.77 22.21 -6.92
C GLN A 201 -13.30 21.79 -6.97
N VAL A 202 -12.67 21.79 -8.15
CA VAL A 202 -11.23 21.49 -8.29
C VAL A 202 -10.38 22.57 -7.62
N ALA A 203 -10.74 23.85 -7.76
CA ALA A 203 -10.01 24.94 -7.10
C ALA A 203 -10.09 24.83 -5.57
N GLU A 204 -11.26 24.49 -5.03
CA GLU A 204 -11.47 24.28 -3.60
C GLU A 204 -10.70 23.05 -3.10
N PHE A 205 -10.71 21.93 -3.82
CA PHE A 205 -9.90 20.76 -3.51
C PHE A 205 -8.41 21.11 -3.41
N LYS A 206 -7.87 21.82 -4.42
CA LYS A 206 -6.46 22.24 -4.46
C LYS A 206 -6.04 23.14 -3.30
N ALA A 207 -6.98 23.91 -2.75
CA ALA A 207 -6.70 24.80 -1.62
C ALA A 207 -6.66 24.07 -0.27
N ASN A 208 -7.21 22.85 -0.20
CA ASN A 208 -7.47 22.13 1.05
C ASN A 208 -6.79 20.76 1.17
N TYR A 209 -6.51 20.05 0.07
CA TYR A 209 -5.92 18.71 0.08
C TYR A 209 -4.42 18.74 0.44
N GLY A 210 -3.94 17.73 1.18
CA GLY A 210 -2.54 17.63 1.60
C GLY A 210 -2.14 18.51 2.78
N GLU A 211 -3.11 18.89 3.60
CA GLU A 211 -2.91 19.82 4.72
C GLU A 211 -3.35 19.18 6.03
N LYS A 212 -2.57 19.37 7.11
CA LYS A 212 -2.88 18.82 8.45
C LYS A 212 -3.94 19.61 9.21
N ASP A 213 -4.44 20.72 8.64
CA ASP A 213 -5.48 21.54 9.26
C ASP A 213 -6.83 20.78 9.23
N PRO A 214 -7.41 20.42 10.39
CA PRO A 214 -8.67 19.68 10.44
C PRO A 214 -9.82 20.39 9.72
N ALA A 215 -9.82 21.72 9.65
CA ALA A 215 -10.84 22.47 8.93
C ALA A 215 -10.73 22.25 7.42
N LYS A 216 -9.51 22.21 6.88
CA LYS A 216 -9.26 21.92 5.46
C LYS A 216 -9.60 20.47 5.11
N VAL A 217 -9.19 19.53 5.97
CA VAL A 217 -9.57 18.12 5.82
C VAL A 217 -11.08 17.95 5.77
N ALA A 218 -11.82 18.66 6.64
CA ALA A 218 -13.28 18.63 6.64
C ALA A 218 -13.95 19.24 5.40
N VAL A 219 -13.29 20.17 4.70
CA VAL A 219 -13.78 20.71 3.41
C VAL A 219 -13.60 19.68 2.28
N VAL A 220 -12.55 18.87 2.34
CA VAL A 220 -12.30 17.80 1.35
C VAL A 220 -13.31 16.65 1.49
N LYS A 221 -13.73 16.34 2.72
CA LYS A 221 -14.70 15.26 3.01
C LYS A 221 -16.11 15.60 2.58
#